data_AF-A0AAW1I226-F1
#
_entry.id   AF-A0AAW1I226-F1
#
_cell.length_a   1.000
_cell.length_b   1.000
_cell.length_c   1.000
_cell.angle_alpha   90.00
_cell.angle_beta   90.00
_cell.angle_gamma   90.00
#
_symmetry.space_group_name_H-M   'P 1'
#
loop_
_entity.id
_entity.type
_entity.pdbx_description
1 polymer ?
#
loop_
_entity_poly.entity_id
_entity_poly.type
_entity_poly.pdbx_seq_one_letter_code
_entity_poly.pdbx_strand_id
1 'polypeptide(L)'
;MLISCLIFLLAQYSRHKRGKEVRRVLLLQLRKKPHRFKQGTIALREIRKIQNSGNLLIPFSPFVRVVKEITFRFSPEVTCWQAEALASIQEAAEDFLVRLFEDGMLCAIHAKRVTLMKKDLELARRIGGRERG
;
A
#
# COMPACT_ATOMS: atom_id res chain seq x y z
N MET A 1 7.71 45.06 -52.71
CA MET A 1 8.51 43.86 -52.36
C MET A 1 8.42 43.45 -50.89
N LEU A 2 8.23 44.36 -49.93
CA LEU A 2 8.10 44.00 -48.50
C LEU A 2 6.77 43.31 -48.16
N ILE A 3 5.68 43.64 -48.85
CA ILE A 3 4.34 43.10 -48.60
C ILE A 3 4.24 41.61 -49.00
N SER A 4 4.87 41.20 -50.11
CA SER A 4 4.87 39.80 -50.54
C SER A 4 5.71 38.90 -49.63
N CYS A 5 6.80 39.41 -49.04
CA CYS A 5 7.63 38.69 -48.08
C CYS A 5 6.89 38.45 -46.75
N LEU A 6 6.12 39.45 -46.28
CA LEU A 6 5.29 39.32 -45.06
C LEU A 6 4.17 38.29 -45.24
N ILE A 7 3.52 38.25 -46.40
CA ILE A 7 2.48 37.24 -46.70
C ILE A 7 3.10 35.84 -46.75
N PHE A 8 4.30 35.68 -47.32
CA PHE A 8 4.97 34.38 -47.37
C PHE A 8 5.43 33.91 -45.99
N LEU A 9 5.94 34.80 -45.14
CA LEU A 9 6.30 34.50 -43.75
C LEU A 9 5.06 34.21 -42.89
N LEU A 10 3.97 34.95 -43.05
CA LEU A 10 2.71 34.65 -42.35
C LEU A 10 2.08 33.34 -42.84
N ALA A 11 2.20 33.01 -44.13
CA ALA A 11 1.76 31.73 -44.66
C ALA A 11 2.65 30.56 -44.17
N GLN A 12 3.97 30.74 -44.11
CA GLN A 12 4.94 29.78 -43.55
C GLN A 12 4.70 29.59 -42.04
N TYR A 13 4.49 30.67 -41.29
CA TYR A 13 4.17 30.67 -39.86
C TYR A 13 2.82 30.00 -39.58
N SER A 14 1.80 30.27 -40.41
CA SER A 14 0.48 29.63 -40.35
C SER A 14 0.53 28.13 -40.70
N ARG A 15 1.35 27.72 -41.68
CA ARG A 15 1.61 26.30 -41.98
C ARG A 15 2.35 25.59 -40.83
N HIS A 16 3.32 26.24 -40.20
CA HIS A 16 4.08 25.67 -39.08
C HIS A 16 3.24 25.51 -37.80
N LYS A 17 2.33 26.46 -37.50
CA LYS A 17 1.32 26.29 -36.41
C LYS A 17 0.38 25.12 -36.66
N ARG A 18 -0.12 24.96 -37.90
CA ARG A 18 -0.98 23.82 -38.28
C ARG A 18 -0.28 22.47 -38.10
N GLY A 19 1.01 22.36 -38.44
CA GLY A 19 1.78 21.12 -38.25
C GLY A 19 1.98 20.73 -36.77
N LYS A 20 2.17 21.71 -35.87
CA LYS A 20 2.28 21.47 -34.42
C LYS A 20 0.93 21.09 -33.79
N GLU A 21 -0.16 21.69 -34.25
CA GLU A 21 -1.51 21.37 -33.79
C GLU A 21 -1.93 19.96 -34.21
N VAL A 22 -1.69 19.56 -35.47
CA VAL A 22 -1.98 18.21 -35.98
C VAL A 22 -1.17 17.15 -35.23
N ARG A 23 0.12 17.39 -34.94
CA ARG A 23 0.94 16.49 -34.11
C ARG A 23 0.43 16.39 -32.67
N ARG A 24 -0.04 17.48 -32.08
CA ARG A 24 -0.62 17.49 -30.73
C ARG A 24 -1.94 16.70 -30.67
N VAL A 25 -2.79 16.86 -31.68
CA VAL A 25 -4.03 16.07 -31.83
C VAL A 25 -3.71 14.58 -32.03
N LEU A 26 -2.71 14.25 -32.86
CA LEU A 26 -2.26 12.87 -33.05
C LEU A 26 -1.67 12.26 -31.75
N LEU A 27 -0.89 13.02 -30.97
CA LEU A 27 -0.36 12.58 -29.68
C LEU A 27 -1.47 12.39 -28.63
N LEU A 28 -2.53 13.19 -28.68
CA LEU A 28 -3.72 13.00 -27.85
C LEU A 28 -4.51 11.75 -28.27
N GLN A 29 -4.59 11.47 -29.58
CA GLN A 29 -5.21 10.26 -30.12
C GLN A 29 -4.42 8.97 -29.81
N LEU A 30 -3.10 9.08 -29.64
CA LEU A 30 -2.20 7.96 -29.29
C LEU A 30 -2.05 7.72 -27.77
N ARG A 31 -2.66 8.54 -26.90
CA ARG A 31 -2.69 8.27 -25.45
C ARG A 31 -3.59 7.07 -25.17
N LYS A 32 -2.98 5.89 -25.16
CA LYS A 32 -3.58 4.66 -24.65
C LYS A 32 -4.15 4.94 -23.25
N LYS A 33 -5.39 4.51 -23.02
CA LYS A 33 -6.03 4.64 -21.70
C LYS A 33 -5.13 4.00 -20.63
N PRO A 34 -5.02 4.61 -19.43
CA PRO A 34 -4.23 4.02 -18.36
C PRO A 34 -4.78 2.62 -18.06
N HIS A 35 -3.88 1.63 -18.06
CA HIS A 35 -4.24 0.25 -17.78
C HIS A 35 -4.66 0.13 -16.31
N ARG A 36 -5.90 -0.31 -16.06
CA ARG A 36 -6.41 -0.61 -14.71
C ARG A 36 -6.40 -2.13 -14.50
N PHE A 37 -5.71 -2.56 -13.45
CA PHE A 37 -5.76 -3.97 -13.04
C PHE A 37 -7.16 -4.34 -12.55
N LYS A 38 -7.56 -5.59 -12.78
CA LYS A 38 -8.80 -6.13 -12.22
C LYS A 38 -8.70 -6.12 -10.69
N GLN A 39 -9.86 -5.99 -10.03
CA GLN A 39 -9.93 -6.08 -8.58
C GLN A 39 -9.35 -7.43 -8.11
N GLY A 40 -8.58 -7.42 -7.04
CA GLY A 40 -7.88 -8.60 -6.51
C GLY A 40 -6.53 -8.90 -7.17
N THR A 41 -6.25 -8.45 -8.41
CA THR A 41 -4.95 -8.73 -9.06
C THR A 41 -3.77 -8.11 -8.31
N ILE A 42 -3.93 -6.87 -7.84
CA ILE A 42 -2.90 -6.17 -7.07
C ILE A 42 -2.75 -6.80 -5.68
N ALA A 43 -3.87 -7.08 -4.99
CA ALA A 43 -3.88 -7.70 -3.67
C ALA A 43 -3.16 -9.06 -3.66
N LEU A 44 -3.43 -9.93 -4.64
CA LEU A 44 -2.75 -11.22 -4.76
C LEU A 44 -1.25 -11.08 -5.02
N ARG A 45 -0.84 -10.05 -5.76
CA ARG A 45 0.58 -9.75 -5.97
C ARG A 45 1.26 -9.28 -4.68
N GLU A 46 0.58 -8.44 -3.91
CA GLU A 46 1.08 -7.96 -2.62
C GLU A 46 1.20 -9.09 -1.60
N ILE A 47 0.20 -9.96 -1.50
CA ILE A 47 0.25 -11.14 -0.61
C ILE A 47 1.47 -11.99 -0.91
N ARG A 48 1.70 -12.35 -2.19
CA ARG A 48 2.88 -13.14 -2.60
C ARG A 48 4.19 -12.43 -2.31
N LYS A 49 4.23 -11.11 -2.51
CA LYS A 49 5.43 -10.30 -2.22
C LYS A 49 5.75 -10.33 -0.73
N ILE A 50 4.75 -10.08 0.12
CA ILE A 50 4.93 -10.04 1.58
C ILE A 50 5.36 -11.40 2.10
N GLN A 51 4.67 -12.47 1.70
CA GLN A 51 4.99 -13.85 2.08
C GLN A 51 6.42 -14.28 1.70
N ASN A 52 6.96 -13.77 0.59
CA ASN A 52 8.32 -14.10 0.17
C ASN A 52 9.41 -13.26 0.86
N SER A 53 9.08 -12.07 1.35
CA SER A 53 10.09 -11.08 1.77
C SER A 53 10.45 -11.11 3.25
N GLY A 54 9.62 -11.70 4.13
CA GLY A 54 9.92 -11.91 5.56
C GLY A 54 10.28 -10.65 6.37
N ASN A 55 10.14 -9.45 5.80
CA ASN A 55 10.50 -8.19 6.44
C ASN A 55 9.39 -7.70 7.36
N LEU A 56 9.78 -7.01 8.44
CA LEU A 56 8.84 -6.29 9.32
C LEU A 56 8.02 -5.26 8.51
N LEU A 57 6.71 -5.27 8.72
CA LEU A 57 5.75 -4.44 8.00
C LEU A 57 5.39 -3.17 8.78
N ILE A 58 5.48 -3.19 10.11
CA ILE A 58 5.18 -2.04 10.95
C ILE A 58 6.42 -1.14 11.02
N PRO A 59 6.29 0.17 10.76
CA PRO A 59 7.43 1.08 10.94
C PRO A 59 7.89 1.09 12.41
N PHE A 60 9.20 0.95 12.65
CA PHE A 60 9.76 0.82 14.00
C PHE A 60 9.46 2.03 14.91
N SER A 61 9.53 3.27 14.38
CA SER A 61 9.31 4.49 15.16
C SER A 61 7.93 4.60 15.84
N PRO A 62 6.80 4.45 15.14
CA PRO A 62 5.48 4.42 15.78
C PRO A 62 5.30 3.22 16.72
N PHE A 63 5.89 2.07 16.41
CA PHE A 63 5.83 0.90 17.30
C PHE A 63 6.48 1.20 18.66
N VAL A 64 7.69 1.76 18.66
CA VAL A 64 8.40 2.14 19.89
C VAL A 64 7.63 3.16 20.71
N ARG A 65 6.94 4.12 20.07
CA ARG A 65 6.09 5.09 20.79
C ARG A 65 4.96 4.40 21.56
N VAL A 66 4.30 3.43 20.93
CA VAL A 66 3.23 2.64 21.56
C VAL A 66 3.77 1.80 22.71
N VAL A 67 4.91 1.13 22.53
CA VAL A 67 5.55 0.36 23.59
C VAL A 67 5.85 1.25 24.80
N LYS A 68 6.47 2.41 24.58
CA LYS A 68 6.78 3.38 25.66
C LYS A 68 5.53 3.93 26.35
N GLU A 69 4.47 4.19 25.60
CA GLU A 69 3.19 4.63 26.15
C GLU A 69 2.58 3.57 27.08
N ILE A 70 2.57 2.30 26.65
CA ILE A 70 2.09 1.17 27.45
C ILE A 70 2.96 1.03 28.70
N THR A 71 4.28 1.06 28.57
CA THR A 71 5.19 0.84 29.69
C THR A 71 5.09 1.95 30.73
N PHE A 72 4.90 3.20 30.30
CA PHE A 72 4.66 4.31 31.21
C PHE A 72 3.37 4.14 32.02
N ARG A 73 2.32 3.53 31.45
CA ARG A 73 1.05 3.27 32.16
C ARG A 73 1.17 2.17 33.22
N PHE A 74 2.01 1.15 33.00
CA PHE A 74 2.11 -0.01 33.89
C PHE A 74 3.29 0.05 34.86
N SER A 75 4.44 0.57 34.42
CA SER A 75 5.69 0.62 35.18
C SER A 75 6.42 1.94 34.89
N PRO A 76 6.04 3.05 35.55
CA PRO A 76 6.61 4.38 35.26
C PRO A 76 8.10 4.51 35.61
N GLU A 77 8.65 3.59 36.40
CA GLU A 77 10.07 3.54 36.76
C GLU A 77 10.97 3.14 35.56
N VAL A 78 10.41 2.41 34.58
CA VAL A 78 11.16 1.94 33.41
C VAL A 78 11.19 3.04 32.33
N THR A 79 12.33 3.72 32.23
CA THR A 79 12.53 4.85 31.30
C THR A 79 13.36 4.49 30.08
N CYS A 80 14.25 3.50 30.19
CA CYS A 80 15.16 3.05 29.15
C CYS A 80 14.74 1.69 28.57
N TRP A 81 14.98 1.51 27.27
CA TRP A 81 14.74 0.26 26.56
C TRP A 81 15.96 -0.12 25.74
N GLN A 82 16.33 -1.39 25.76
CA GLN A 82 17.34 -1.94 24.86
C GLN A 82 16.77 -2.03 23.44
N ALA A 83 17.58 -1.69 22.43
CA ALA A 83 17.15 -1.71 21.04
C ALA A 83 16.73 -3.12 20.59
N GLU A 84 17.48 -4.14 20.99
CA GLU A 84 17.19 -5.55 20.69
C GLU A 84 15.88 -6.03 21.34
N ALA A 85 15.58 -5.58 22.56
CA ALA A 85 14.33 -5.91 23.23
C ALA A 85 13.12 -5.29 22.50
N LEU A 86 13.25 -4.07 21.99
CA LEU A 86 12.19 -3.44 21.19
C LEU A 86 11.99 -4.16 19.85
N ALA A 87 13.07 -4.62 19.23
CA ALA A 87 13.01 -5.39 17.98
C ALA A 87 12.34 -6.76 18.21
N SER A 88 12.68 -7.48 19.28
CA SER A 88 12.08 -8.79 19.56
C SER A 88 10.59 -8.69 19.93
N ILE A 89 10.19 -7.65 20.66
CA ILE A 89 8.76 -7.38 20.92
C ILE A 89 8.02 -7.09 19.61
N GLN A 90 8.66 -6.39 18.66
CA GLN A 90 8.05 -6.14 17.36
C GLN A 90 7.88 -7.42 16.55
N GLU A 91 8.92 -8.25 16.47
CA GLU A 91 8.85 -9.55 15.77
C GLU A 91 7.73 -10.43 16.32
N ALA A 92 7.66 -10.58 17.66
CA ALA A 92 6.62 -11.36 18.31
C ALA A 92 5.21 -10.80 18.06
N ALA A 93 5.07 -9.46 18.09
CA ALA A 93 3.79 -8.80 17.84
C ALA A 93 3.31 -8.99 16.40
N GLU A 94 4.21 -8.85 15.41
CA GLU A 94 3.87 -9.05 14.00
C GLU A 94 3.55 -10.52 13.69
N ASP A 95 4.31 -11.48 14.21
CA ASP A 95 4.03 -12.91 14.06
C ASP A 95 2.66 -13.28 14.65
N PHE A 96 2.34 -12.77 15.85
CA PHE A 96 1.03 -12.96 16.46
C PHE A 96 -0.10 -12.42 15.58
N LEU A 97 0.06 -11.23 15.00
CA LEU A 97 -0.94 -10.64 14.12
C LEU A 97 -1.12 -11.44 12.83
N VAL A 98 -0.03 -11.91 12.21
CA VAL A 98 -0.09 -12.75 11.01
C VAL A 98 -0.88 -14.03 11.28
N ARG A 99 -0.54 -14.76 12.36
CA ARG A 99 -1.26 -15.99 12.75
C ARG A 99 -2.74 -15.73 13.02
N LEU A 100 -3.07 -14.62 13.68
CA LEU A 100 -4.46 -14.25 13.93
C LEU A 100 -5.23 -13.95 12.62
N PHE A 101 -4.59 -13.31 11.65
CA PHE A 101 -5.19 -13.07 10.33
C PHE A 101 -5.36 -14.35 9.52
N GLU A 102 -4.46 -15.32 9.63
CA GLU A 102 -4.59 -16.64 9.01
C GLU A 102 -5.82 -17.38 9.56
N ASP A 103 -5.94 -17.49 10.88
CA ASP A 103 -7.08 -18.12 11.55
C ASP A 103 -8.40 -17.38 11.22
N GLY A 104 -8.38 -16.04 11.23
CA GLY A 104 -9.52 -15.21 10.86
C GLY A 104 -9.93 -15.39 9.39
N MET A 105 -8.96 -15.58 8.49
CA MET A 105 -9.23 -15.83 7.07
C MET A 105 -9.90 -17.19 6.87
N LEU A 106 -9.49 -18.22 7.60
CA LEU A 106 -10.16 -19.53 7.59
C LEU A 106 -11.62 -19.42 8.04
N CYS A 107 -11.90 -18.62 9.07
CA CYS A 107 -13.27 -18.33 9.51
C CYS A 107 -14.10 -17.60 8.46
N ALA A 108 -13.50 -16.63 7.75
CA ALA A 108 -14.16 -15.91 6.67
C ALA A 108 -14.52 -16.84 5.49
N ILE A 109 -13.59 -17.72 5.10
CA ILE A 109 -13.78 -18.73 4.05
C ILE A 109 -14.87 -19.74 4.44
N HIS A 110 -14.88 -20.19 5.71
CA HIS A 110 -15.92 -21.06 6.23
C HIS A 110 -17.33 -20.44 6.08
N ALA A 111 -17.43 -19.12 6.27
CA ALA A 111 -18.66 -18.35 6.05
C ALA A 111 -18.90 -17.95 4.57
N LYS A 112 -18.19 -18.55 3.60
CA LYS A 112 -18.27 -18.28 2.15
C LYS A 112 -17.96 -16.82 1.77
N ARG A 113 -17.11 -16.14 2.53
CA ARG A 113 -16.67 -14.76 2.26
C ARG A 113 -15.17 -14.70 1.98
N VAL A 114 -14.75 -13.66 1.26
CA VAL A 114 -13.34 -13.33 0.99
C VAL A 114 -12.86 -12.16 1.84
N THR A 115 -13.78 -11.30 2.30
CA THR A 115 -13.46 -10.13 3.13
C THR A 115 -13.50 -10.52 4.61
N LEU A 116 -12.38 -10.28 5.29
CA LEU A 116 -12.23 -10.47 6.73
C LEU A 116 -13.03 -9.41 7.51
N MET A 117 -13.75 -9.83 8.55
CA MET A 117 -14.58 -8.97 9.39
C MET A 117 -14.22 -9.14 10.87
N LYS A 118 -14.64 -8.18 11.72
CA LYS A 118 -14.40 -8.22 13.17
C LYS A 118 -14.87 -9.53 13.82
N LYS A 119 -16.05 -10.03 13.41
CA LYS A 119 -16.62 -11.30 13.90
C LYS A 119 -15.73 -12.52 13.61
N ASP A 120 -14.95 -12.48 12.53
CA ASP A 120 -14.06 -13.59 12.16
C ASP A 120 -12.85 -13.64 13.09
N LEU A 121 -12.31 -12.47 13.47
CA LEU A 121 -11.23 -12.34 14.44
C LEU A 121 -11.69 -12.67 15.86
N GLU A 122 -12.88 -12.24 16.26
CA GLU A 122 -13.48 -12.58 17.56
C GLU A 122 -13.71 -14.08 17.68
N LEU A 123 -14.22 -14.72 16.61
CA LEU A 123 -14.41 -16.15 16.55
C LEU A 123 -13.06 -16.90 16.61
N ALA A 124 -12.09 -16.48 15.80
CA ALA A 124 -10.74 -17.05 15.79
C ALA A 124 -10.10 -16.99 17.18
N ARG A 125 -10.20 -15.86 17.88
CA ARG A 125 -9.69 -15.70 19.25
C ARG A 125 -10.45 -16.55 20.26
N ARG A 126 -11.75 -16.73 20.08
CA ARG A 126 -12.58 -17.55 20.98
C ARG A 126 -12.28 -19.04 20.84
N ILE A 127 -12.01 -19.50 19.61
CA ILE A 127 -11.67 -20.91 19.33
C ILE A 127 -10.18 -21.19 19.66
N GLY A 128 -9.29 -20.26 19.32
CA GLY A 128 -7.85 -20.41 19.49
C GLY A 128 -7.36 -20.42 20.94
N GLY A 129 -8.24 -20.09 21.90
CA GLY A 129 -7.88 -20.01 23.32
C GLY A 129 -6.99 -18.81 23.64
N ARG A 130 -6.71 -18.62 24.93
CA ARG A 130 -5.86 -17.52 25.43
C ARG A 130 -4.36 -17.83 25.34
N GLU A 131 -4.00 -19.03 24.88
CA GLU A 131 -2.68 -19.66 25.07
C GLU A 131 -1.75 -19.63 23.85
N ARG A 132 -2.16 -19.03 22.72
CA ARG A 132 -1.31 -18.91 21.53
C ARG A 132 -0.43 -17.65 21.51
N GLY A 133 -0.23 -16.99 22.65
CA GLY A 133 0.56 -15.77 22.79
C GLY A 133 1.59 -15.88 23.90
#